data_AF-A0A0S4UFN9-F1
#
_entry.id   AF-A0A0S4UFN9-F1
#
_cell.length_a   1.000
_cell.length_b   1.000
_cell.length_c   1.000
_cell.angle_alpha   90.00
_cell.angle_beta   90.00
_cell.angle_gamma   90.00
#
_symmetry.space_group_name_H-M   'P 1'
#
loop_
_entity.id
_entity.type
_entity.pdbx_description
1 polymer ?
#
loop_
_entity_poly.entity_id
_entity_poly.type
_entity_poly.pdbx_seq_one_letter_code
_entity_poly.pdbx_strand_id
1 'polypeptide(L)'
;MGTDPDRLNSFTVGLVSKFHQFKSAPFDFGAYRKTQSYSNTPTDGIWLRAPYLHNGSVPTLWDLLQKPEHRPKVFYRGSSVFDREHVGFVTAGPETKGGGTFKFDTGLPGNRNTGHAYGTDLTDSEKWDLIEYMKTL
;
A
#
# COMPACT_ATOMS: atom_id res chain seq x y z
N MET A 1 -2.91 -9.79 2.52
CA MET A 1 -2.05 -10.88 2.02
C MET A 1 -2.37 -11.09 0.56
N GLY A 2 -1.39 -11.08 -0.34
CA GLY A 2 -1.63 -11.40 -1.76
C GLY A 2 -1.15 -10.39 -2.80
N THR A 3 -0.63 -9.23 -2.41
CA THR A 3 -0.15 -8.21 -3.35
C THR A 3 1.13 -8.62 -4.10
N ASP A 4 2.11 -9.23 -3.41
CA ASP A 4 3.40 -9.63 -4.01
C ASP A 4 4.02 -10.88 -3.35
N PRO A 5 3.60 -12.10 -3.75
CA PRO A 5 4.14 -13.33 -3.19
C PRO A 5 5.67 -13.46 -3.31
N ASP A 6 6.27 -12.90 -4.37
CA ASP A 6 7.71 -13.01 -4.60
C ASP A 6 8.49 -12.18 -3.58
N ARG A 7 8.02 -10.97 -3.24
CA ARG A 7 8.57 -10.19 -2.13
C ARG A 7 8.40 -10.89 -0.78
N LEU A 8 7.27 -11.55 -0.55
CA LEU A 8 7.10 -12.35 0.66
C LEU A 8 8.14 -13.49 0.69
N ASN A 9 8.31 -14.20 -0.41
CA ASN A 9 9.15 -15.40 -0.48
C ASN A 9 10.66 -15.09 -0.53
N SER A 10 11.06 -13.90 -0.97
CA SER A 10 12.48 -13.50 -1.01
C SER A 10 13.11 -13.37 0.40
N PHE A 11 12.30 -13.03 1.41
CA PHE A 11 12.74 -13.02 2.80
C PHE A 11 12.57 -14.42 3.40
N THR A 12 13.64 -15.22 3.43
CA THR A 12 13.58 -16.63 3.84
C THR A 12 13.96 -16.84 5.31
N VAL A 13 13.58 -17.99 5.89
CA VAL A 13 14.05 -18.41 7.22
C VAL A 13 15.59 -18.50 7.25
N GLY A 14 16.20 -19.03 6.18
CA GLY A 14 17.66 -19.11 6.06
C GLY A 14 18.34 -17.73 6.08
N LEU A 15 17.74 -16.74 5.41
CA LEU A 15 18.23 -15.35 5.45
C LEU A 15 18.15 -14.77 6.87
N VAL A 16 17.04 -14.97 7.57
CA VAL A 16 16.89 -14.53 8.98
C VAL A 16 17.93 -15.18 9.89
N SER A 17 18.16 -16.49 9.74
CA SER A 17 19.20 -17.20 10.49
C SER A 17 20.60 -16.62 10.22
N LYS A 18 20.89 -16.19 8.99
CA LYS A 18 22.14 -15.49 8.65
C LYS A 18 22.22 -14.09 9.25
N PHE A 19 21.12 -13.34 9.24
CA PHE A 19 21.06 -12.03 9.90
C PHE A 19 21.38 -12.12 11.39
N HIS A 20 20.89 -13.14 12.08
CA HIS A 20 21.18 -13.34 13.51
C HIS A 20 22.65 -13.64 13.82
N GLN A 21 23.46 -14.01 12.82
CA GLN A 21 24.90 -14.24 12.95
C GLN A 21 25.72 -12.94 12.95
N PHE A 22 25.17 -11.82 12.48
CA PHE A 22 25.86 -10.53 12.57
C PHE A 22 25.86 -10.05 14.03
N LYS A 23 27.07 -9.88 14.58
CA LYS A 23 27.31 -9.41 15.96
C LYS A 23 28.19 -8.15 16.04
N SER A 24 28.56 -7.60 14.88
CA SER A 24 29.37 -6.39 14.78
C SER A 24 28.49 -5.14 14.94
N ALA A 25 28.79 -4.32 15.94
CA ALA A 25 28.18 -3.00 16.06
C ALA A 25 28.44 -2.17 14.78
N PRO A 26 27.49 -1.32 14.35
CA PRO A 26 26.22 -0.98 15.02
C PRO A 26 25.04 -1.89 14.64
N PHE A 27 25.26 -2.97 13.87
CA PHE A 27 24.17 -3.78 13.32
C PHE A 27 23.67 -4.83 14.33
N ASP A 28 22.40 -4.73 14.73
CA ASP A 28 21.68 -5.76 15.47
C ASP A 28 20.43 -6.20 14.70
N PHE A 29 20.45 -7.44 14.21
CA PHE A 29 19.32 -8.04 13.50
C PHE A 29 18.56 -9.08 14.34
N GLY A 30 18.81 -9.15 15.65
CA GLY A 30 18.21 -10.15 16.55
C GLY A 30 16.68 -10.11 16.59
N ALA A 31 16.06 -8.99 16.22
CA ALA A 31 14.60 -8.81 16.18
C ALA A 31 13.93 -9.34 14.90
N TYR A 32 14.68 -9.62 13.83
CA TYR A 32 14.08 -10.02 12.56
C TYR A 32 13.42 -11.40 12.67
N ARG A 33 12.20 -11.52 12.15
CA ARG A 33 11.44 -12.77 12.08
C ARG A 33 10.85 -12.92 10.69
N LYS A 34 10.95 -14.14 10.14
CA LYS A 34 10.19 -14.49 8.94
C LYS A 34 8.74 -14.70 9.36
N THR A 35 7.87 -13.80 8.93
CA THR A 35 6.41 -13.97 9.02
C THR A 35 5.84 -14.34 7.66
N GLN A 36 4.68 -14.99 7.65
CA GLN A 36 3.89 -15.19 6.45
C GLN A 36 2.97 -13.98 6.22
N SER A 37 3.50 -12.75 6.36
CA SER A 37 2.73 -11.50 6.31
C SER A 37 3.63 -10.32 5.93
N TYR A 38 3.03 -9.16 5.68
CA TYR A 38 3.74 -7.88 5.57
C TYR A 38 3.65 -7.14 6.90
N SER A 39 4.72 -6.44 7.27
CA SER A 39 4.67 -5.50 8.39
C SER A 39 3.66 -4.41 8.09
N ASN A 40 2.83 -4.06 9.07
CA ASN A 40 2.11 -2.80 9.03
C ASN A 40 3.10 -1.64 9.25
N THR A 41 2.67 -0.44 8.85
CA THR A 41 3.37 0.82 9.16
C THR A 41 2.47 1.65 10.07
N PRO A 42 3.04 2.55 10.91
CA PRO A 42 2.23 3.46 11.73
C PRO A 42 1.23 4.22 10.88
N THR A 43 0.02 4.41 11.39
CA THR A 43 -1.08 5.10 10.69
C THR A 43 -1.03 6.62 10.83
N ASP A 44 -0.11 7.16 11.62
CA ASP A 44 0.10 8.60 11.77
C ASP A 44 0.44 9.24 10.41
N GLY A 45 -0.31 10.27 10.01
CA GLY A 45 -0.21 10.89 8.70
C GLY A 45 -0.53 9.96 7.52
N ILE A 46 -1.34 8.90 7.72
CA ILE A 46 -1.72 7.96 6.64
C ILE A 46 -2.36 8.68 5.46
N TRP A 47 -3.06 9.79 5.70
CA TRP A 47 -3.68 10.60 4.67
C TRP A 47 -2.69 11.19 3.65
N LEU A 48 -1.39 11.28 3.98
CA LEU A 48 -0.34 11.79 3.08
C LEU A 48 0.51 10.72 2.39
N ARG A 49 0.19 9.43 2.58
CA ARG A 49 1.06 8.30 2.14
C ARG A 49 0.56 7.55 0.92
N ALA A 50 -0.35 8.13 0.15
CA ALA A 50 -0.78 7.55 -1.12
C ALA A 50 0.41 7.43 -2.11
N PRO A 51 0.41 6.42 -3.00
CA PRO A 51 -0.53 5.29 -3.07
C PRO A 51 -0.32 4.24 -1.95
N TYR A 52 -1.38 3.52 -1.61
CA TYR A 52 -1.47 2.61 -0.47
C TYR A 52 -1.05 1.16 -0.78
N LEU A 53 -0.91 0.38 0.29
CA LEU A 53 -0.27 -0.95 0.35
C LEU A 53 1.24 -0.89 0.13
N HIS A 54 1.93 -2.00 0.42
CA HIS A 54 3.40 -2.03 0.43
C HIS A 54 4.04 -1.74 -0.95
N ASN A 55 3.29 -1.92 -2.03
CA ASN A 55 3.71 -1.79 -3.42
C ASN A 55 3.06 -0.56 -4.09
N GLY A 56 2.26 0.22 -3.35
CA GLY A 56 1.58 1.40 -3.89
C GLY A 56 0.59 1.05 -5.01
N SER A 57 -0.13 -0.07 -4.89
CA SER A 57 -1.04 -0.60 -5.92
C SER A 57 -2.50 -0.13 -5.77
N VAL A 58 -2.79 0.68 -4.76
CA VAL A 58 -4.13 1.23 -4.50
C VAL A 58 -4.03 2.76 -4.40
N PRO A 59 -4.72 3.53 -5.26
CA PRO A 59 -4.38 4.94 -5.42
C PRO A 59 -4.91 5.86 -4.31
N THR A 60 -6.07 5.56 -3.72
CA THR A 60 -6.71 6.40 -2.68
C THR A 60 -7.14 5.58 -1.45
N LEU A 61 -7.42 6.24 -0.31
CA LEU A 61 -8.02 5.54 0.85
C LEU A 61 -9.41 5.01 0.52
N TRP A 62 -10.17 5.76 -0.29
CA TRP A 62 -11.46 5.29 -0.78
C TRP A 62 -11.33 3.94 -1.50
N ASP A 63 -10.38 3.82 -2.43
CA ASP A 63 -10.12 2.57 -3.15
C ASP A 63 -9.64 1.46 -2.22
N LEU A 64 -8.87 1.80 -1.17
CA LEU A 64 -8.41 0.82 -0.17
C LEU A 64 -9.59 0.17 0.57
N LEU A 65 -10.60 0.98 0.88
CA LEU A 65 -11.84 0.53 1.52
C LEU A 65 -12.84 -0.11 0.54
N GLN A 66 -12.52 -0.19 -0.75
CA GLN A 66 -13.30 -1.01 -1.68
C GLN A 66 -12.83 -2.46 -1.67
N LYS A 67 -13.77 -3.37 -1.97
CA LYS A 67 -13.45 -4.78 -2.22
C LYS A 67 -12.39 -4.88 -3.34
N PRO A 68 -11.40 -5.78 -3.23
CA PRO A 68 -10.28 -5.87 -4.19
C PRO A 68 -10.70 -5.96 -5.67
N GLU A 69 -11.88 -6.51 -5.94
CA GLU A 69 -12.44 -6.67 -7.28
C GLU A 69 -12.85 -5.32 -7.89
N HIS A 70 -13.22 -4.34 -7.06
CA HIS A 70 -13.66 -3.00 -7.47
C HIS A 70 -12.52 -1.98 -7.52
N ARG A 71 -11.31 -2.35 -7.08
CA ARG A 71 -10.14 -1.45 -7.08
C ARG A 71 -9.62 -1.20 -8.51
N PRO A 72 -9.11 0.01 -8.83
CA PRO A 72 -8.57 0.32 -10.14
C PRO A 72 -7.51 -0.69 -10.58
N LYS A 73 -7.67 -1.25 -11.79
CA LYS A 73 -6.72 -2.25 -12.33
C LYS A 73 -5.53 -1.59 -13.02
N VAL A 74 -5.75 -0.41 -13.60
CA VAL A 74 -4.75 0.42 -14.24
C VAL A 74 -4.99 1.85 -13.82
N PHE A 75 -3.93 2.57 -13.44
CA PHE A 75 -3.99 3.98 -13.06
C PHE A 75 -2.64 4.65 -13.29
N TYR A 76 -2.59 5.98 -13.31
CA TYR A 76 -1.34 6.71 -13.50
C TYR A 76 -0.78 7.25 -12.19
N ARG A 77 0.54 7.17 -12.04
CA ARG A 77 1.31 7.68 -10.91
C ARG A 77 2.16 8.88 -11.32
N GLY A 78 2.55 9.67 -10.32
CA GLY A 78 3.40 10.85 -10.48
C GLY A 78 2.61 12.16 -10.66
N SER A 79 1.30 12.16 -10.40
CA SER A 79 0.53 13.39 -10.34
C SER A 79 0.97 14.24 -9.14
N SER A 80 1.00 15.56 -9.32
CA SER A 80 1.21 16.53 -8.24
C SER A 80 -0.10 17.04 -7.62
N VAL A 81 -1.26 16.58 -8.10
CA VAL A 81 -2.56 17.01 -7.59
C VAL A 81 -3.11 15.97 -6.63
N PHE A 82 -3.34 16.41 -5.39
CA PHE A 82 -3.90 15.61 -4.33
C PHE A 82 -5.43 15.73 -4.30
N ASP A 83 -6.11 14.58 -4.39
CA ASP A 83 -7.54 14.43 -4.16
C ASP A 83 -7.80 14.35 -2.65
N ARG A 84 -8.39 15.42 -2.10
CA ARG A 84 -8.68 15.54 -0.66
C ARG A 84 -9.95 14.79 -0.26
N GLU A 85 -10.81 14.47 -1.21
CA GLU A 85 -12.06 13.74 -0.97
C GLU A 85 -11.74 12.26 -0.79
N HIS A 86 -11.22 11.61 -1.83
CA HIS A 86 -10.87 10.18 -1.79
C HIS A 86 -9.56 9.89 -1.02
N VAL A 87 -8.76 10.92 -0.74
CA VAL A 87 -7.46 10.88 -0.06
C VAL A 87 -6.45 10.08 -0.86
N GLY A 88 -5.85 10.75 -1.84
CA GLY A 88 -4.79 10.21 -2.68
C GLY A 88 -4.38 11.20 -3.76
N PHE A 89 -3.71 10.73 -4.81
CA PHE A 89 -3.38 11.57 -5.96
C PHE A 89 -4.35 11.31 -7.12
N VAL A 90 -4.60 12.32 -7.94
CA VAL A 90 -5.35 12.15 -9.19
C VAL A 90 -4.60 11.18 -10.12
N THR A 91 -5.31 10.19 -10.67
CA THR A 91 -4.67 9.10 -11.43
C THR A 91 -5.18 8.91 -12.85
N ALA A 92 -5.96 9.86 -13.37
CA ALA A 92 -6.61 9.75 -14.68
C ALA A 92 -5.63 9.88 -15.87
N GLY A 93 -4.40 10.36 -15.66
CA GLY A 93 -3.31 10.26 -16.64
C GLY A 93 -2.62 11.58 -16.97
N PRO A 94 -1.74 11.58 -17.99
CA PRO A 94 -0.89 12.72 -18.34
C PRO A 94 -1.66 13.99 -18.67
N GLU A 95 -2.86 13.83 -19.24
CA GLU A 95 -3.73 14.93 -19.67
C GLU A 95 -4.46 15.62 -18.51
N THR A 96 -4.39 15.05 -17.29
CA THR A 96 -5.05 15.65 -16.12
C THR A 96 -4.18 16.70 -15.45
N LYS A 97 -4.82 17.63 -14.73
CA LYS A 97 -4.11 18.65 -13.95
C LYS A 97 -3.17 17.95 -12.95
N GLY A 98 -1.90 18.35 -12.95
CA GLY A 98 -0.86 17.70 -12.15
C GLY A 98 -0.15 16.53 -12.84
N GLY A 99 -0.63 16.09 -14.00
CA GLY A 99 -0.02 15.04 -14.80
C GLY A 99 -0.12 13.66 -14.16
N GLY A 100 0.89 12.84 -14.44
CA GLY A 100 0.95 11.43 -14.08
C GLY A 100 1.30 10.62 -15.31
N THR A 101 2.58 10.37 -15.50
CA THR A 101 3.11 9.76 -16.74
C THR A 101 3.38 8.28 -16.60
N PHE A 102 3.46 7.77 -15.37
CA PHE A 102 3.75 6.37 -15.13
C PHE A 102 2.46 5.55 -15.06
N LYS A 103 2.18 4.78 -16.12
CA LYS A 103 1.08 3.82 -16.14
C LYS A 103 1.41 2.64 -15.21
N PHE A 104 0.65 2.51 -14.12
CA PHE A 104 0.75 1.40 -13.19
C PHE A 104 -0.31 0.36 -13.55
N ASP A 105 0.12 -0.88 -13.79
CA ASP A 105 -0.75 -2.02 -14.10
C ASP A 105 -0.67 -3.05 -12.97
N THR A 106 -1.80 -3.32 -12.32
CA THR A 106 -1.92 -4.24 -11.18
C THR A 106 -1.97 -5.72 -11.59
N GLY A 107 -2.08 -6.00 -12.89
CA GLY A 107 -1.99 -7.35 -13.44
C GLY A 107 -0.55 -7.88 -13.52
N LEU A 108 0.45 -7.00 -13.45
CA LEU A 108 1.86 -7.39 -13.51
C LEU A 108 2.34 -8.05 -12.21
N PRO A 109 3.32 -8.97 -12.27
CA PRO A 109 3.96 -9.54 -11.09
C PRO A 109 4.47 -8.44 -10.13
N GLY A 110 4.23 -8.62 -8.83
CA GLY A 110 4.57 -7.64 -7.80
C GLY A 110 3.62 -6.44 -7.66
N ASN A 111 2.74 -6.18 -8.63
CA ASN A 111 1.87 -5.01 -8.65
C ASN A 111 0.42 -5.28 -8.21
N ARG A 112 0.09 -6.50 -7.78
CA ARG A 112 -1.31 -6.84 -7.47
C ARG A 112 -1.86 -5.93 -6.37
N ASN A 113 -3.13 -5.57 -6.51
CA ASN A 113 -3.88 -4.72 -5.58
C ASN A 113 -4.83 -5.53 -4.67
N THR A 114 -4.55 -6.81 -4.47
CA THR A 114 -5.38 -7.75 -3.71
C THR A 114 -5.02 -7.82 -2.22
N GLY A 115 -5.88 -8.47 -1.43
CA GLY A 115 -5.72 -8.55 0.01
C GLY A 115 -6.08 -7.23 0.72
N HIS A 116 -5.89 -7.18 2.04
CA HIS A 116 -6.36 -6.08 2.89
C HIS A 116 -7.87 -5.84 2.68
N ALA A 117 -8.68 -6.81 3.13
CA ALA A 117 -10.14 -6.77 3.04
C ALA A 117 -10.79 -6.16 4.31
N TYR A 118 -9.99 -5.50 5.15
CA TYR A 118 -10.51 -4.84 6.35
C TYR A 118 -11.25 -3.57 5.96
N GLY A 119 -12.43 -3.35 6.55
CA GLY A 119 -13.27 -2.19 6.25
C GLY A 119 -14.02 -2.27 4.92
N THR A 120 -13.84 -3.31 4.10
CA THR A 120 -14.49 -3.37 2.77
C THR A 120 -15.99 -3.67 2.82
N ASP A 121 -16.46 -4.26 3.92
CA ASP A 121 -17.87 -4.59 4.16
C ASP A 121 -18.63 -3.48 4.91
N LEU A 122 -17.95 -2.38 5.26
CA LEU A 122 -18.60 -1.18 5.78
C LEU A 122 -19.53 -0.58 4.71
N THR A 123 -20.57 0.11 5.17
CA THR A 123 -21.38 0.97 4.29
C THR A 123 -20.54 2.14 3.78
N ASP A 124 -20.97 2.76 2.69
CA ASP A 124 -20.24 3.90 2.13
C ASP A 124 -20.16 5.08 3.11
N SER A 125 -21.21 5.31 3.91
CA SER A 125 -21.19 6.33 4.97
C SER A 125 -20.12 6.04 6.02
N GLU A 126 -20.05 4.81 6.52
CA GLU A 126 -19.03 4.42 7.51
C GLU A 126 -17.62 4.49 6.94
N LYS A 127 -17.44 4.20 5.64
CA LYS A 127 -16.14 4.38 4.96
C LYS A 127 -15.74 5.85 4.92
N TRP A 128 -16.67 6.75 4.64
CA TRP A 128 -16.41 8.20 4.66
C TRP A 128 -16.08 8.69 6.07
N ASP A 129 -16.82 8.27 7.09
CA ASP A 129 -16.51 8.59 8.49
C ASP A 129 -15.11 8.11 8.88
N LEU A 130 -14.74 6.90 8.48
CA LEU A 130 -13.40 6.34 8.71
C LEU A 130 -12.31 7.14 7.97
N ILE A 131 -12.57 7.58 6.74
CA ILE A 131 -11.65 8.43 5.98
C ILE A 131 -11.44 9.78 6.67
N GLU A 132 -12.51 10.42 7.15
CA GLU A 132 -12.39 11.67 7.91
C GLU A 132 -11.60 11.46 9.20
N TYR A 133 -11.84 10.36 9.93
CA TYR A 133 -11.01 10.01 11.07
C TYR A 133 -9.54 9.83 10.69
N MET A 134 -9.23 9.13 9.59
CA MET A 134 -7.86 8.94 9.11
C MET A 134 -7.16 10.24 8.70
N LYS A 135 -7.90 11.30 8.35
CA LYS A 135 -7.33 12.64 8.09
C LYS A 135 -6.87 13.35 9.38
N THR A 136 -7.32 12.88 10.54
CA THR A 136 -6.91 13.44 11.85
C THR A 136 -5.64 12.80 12.43
N LEU A 137 -5.17 11.70 11.82
CA LEU A 137 -3.98 10.95 12.23
C LEU A 137 -2.70 11.55 11.66
#